data_AF-A0A9X2LBE2-F1
#
_entry.id   AF-A0A9X2LBE2-F1
#
_cell.length_a   1.000
_cell.length_b   1.000
_cell.length_c   1.000
_cell.angle_alpha   90.00
_cell.angle_beta   90.00
_cell.angle_gamma   90.00
#
_symmetry.space_group_name_H-M   'P 1'
#
loop_
_entity.id
_entity.type
_entity.pdbx_description
1 polymer ?
#
loop_
_entity_poly.entity_id
_entity_poly.type
_entity_poly.pdbx_seq_one_letter_code
_entity_poly.pdbx_strand_id
1 'polypeptide(L)'
;MSLSTDKDYFIARPDVVLRSAPGGGAARNHLILGDWLKFTGQTSERFVKIRCRGDVGWVLKEEVTEVRALEVNFVDIGQGDGCHIVTPDDEIILIDAGVGSNMERFLSWRYNLRGRNVKRAPDFDPEKAEKEPWLIDYVVMSHPDNDHYFGFEQVFQNPKLAFDKVFHSGIVERPDGAVDARLSYPDDLGGYVDGNPKMLWDVVHTNKRLKEITAEFPRTRKQFLSTIRACFENTKTARFKSIGKKRSQLEAGQRVFFDKFEGSNSPLAVEVLGPITEPVTHNGETRNGLRKLGSESVTKNGHSVVFRMTYGKLAVMLGGDLNTQAQNFLLNLYAAAPKKTSKLEDNIAKLEAEGDSISARDQVKLDKYRAKLASIIDAGRRTFQVDVAKACHHGSSHIIDTFLAVLNPVVTVISSGDRESHSHPRPDALGTFGKHGRGRRPLIFSTELARSTREFTPIIKYLELLRDFESRLEAETDPDKRTEIERRMQDRKDRNVAVYGMITLRALSDTIVLAQKLEEPRNPGAKWDLYELHHNENTGMYEYVPH
;
A
#
# COMPACT_ATOMS: atom_id res chain seq x y z
N MET A 1 9.75 -1.66 -33.86
CA MET A 1 10.83 -1.94 -32.88
C MET A 1 11.70 -3.10 -33.37
N SER A 2 13.02 -2.95 -33.31
CA SER A 2 13.98 -4.05 -33.50
C SER A 2 14.23 -4.70 -32.13
N LEU A 3 14.07 -6.02 -32.00
CA LEU A 3 14.21 -6.73 -30.72
C LEU A 3 15.64 -7.26 -30.54
N SER A 4 16.17 -7.19 -29.32
CA SER A 4 17.48 -7.71 -28.92
C SER A 4 17.34 -8.68 -27.74
N THR A 5 18.17 -9.72 -27.68
CA THR A 5 18.21 -10.66 -26.55
C THR A 5 18.78 -10.02 -25.27
N ASP A 6 19.52 -8.91 -25.40
CA ASP A 6 20.20 -8.28 -24.27
C ASP A 6 19.31 -7.28 -23.53
N LYS A 7 18.23 -6.84 -24.17
CA LYS A 7 17.25 -5.92 -23.58
C LYS A 7 16.17 -6.65 -22.80
N ASP A 8 15.54 -5.91 -21.92
CA ASP A 8 14.33 -6.32 -21.23
C ASP A 8 13.11 -5.64 -21.86
N TYR A 9 11.98 -6.34 -21.82
CA TYR A 9 10.74 -5.91 -22.44
C TYR A 9 9.57 -6.22 -21.51
N PHE A 10 8.40 -5.67 -21.85
CA PHE A 10 7.17 -5.80 -21.09
C PHE A 10 5.97 -6.02 -22.00
N ILE A 11 4.91 -6.61 -21.45
CA ILE A 11 3.62 -6.69 -22.12
C ILE A 11 2.97 -5.30 -22.17
N ALA A 12 2.51 -4.89 -23.34
CA ALA A 12 1.91 -3.58 -23.62
C ALA A 12 0.38 -3.59 -23.63
N ARG A 13 -0.26 -4.75 -23.42
CA ARG A 13 -1.72 -4.93 -23.48
C ARG A 13 -2.29 -5.51 -22.17
N PRO A 14 -3.54 -5.21 -21.81
CA PRO A 14 -4.17 -5.72 -20.58
C PRO A 14 -4.25 -7.24 -20.49
N ASP A 15 -4.61 -7.90 -21.59
CA ASP A 15 -4.85 -9.36 -21.69
C ASP A 15 -4.03 -9.93 -22.85
N VAL A 16 -3.08 -10.81 -22.54
CA VAL A 16 -2.25 -11.50 -23.54
C VAL A 16 -2.12 -12.98 -23.21
N VAL A 17 -2.37 -13.84 -24.20
CA VAL A 17 -2.17 -15.28 -24.09
C VAL A 17 -0.83 -15.68 -24.69
N LEU A 18 0.05 -16.24 -23.85
CA LEU A 18 1.30 -16.84 -24.32
C LEU A 18 1.00 -18.18 -24.99
N ARG A 19 1.32 -18.33 -26.29
CA ARG A 19 0.95 -19.54 -27.07
C ARG A 19 2.14 -20.44 -27.38
N SER A 20 1.90 -21.73 -27.54
CA SER A 20 2.96 -22.70 -27.87
C SER A 20 3.51 -22.56 -29.30
N ALA A 21 2.75 -21.97 -30.22
CA ALA A 21 3.08 -21.77 -31.62
C ALA A 21 2.56 -20.41 -32.12
N PRO A 22 3.21 -19.78 -33.11
CA PRO A 22 2.73 -18.55 -33.71
C PRO A 22 1.37 -18.78 -34.39
N GLY A 23 0.46 -17.81 -34.32
CA GLY A 23 -0.82 -17.86 -35.05
C GLY A 23 -1.93 -18.75 -34.49
N GLY A 24 -1.75 -19.45 -33.36
CA GLY A 24 -2.87 -20.23 -32.78
C GLY A 24 -2.52 -21.45 -31.93
N GLY A 25 -1.29 -21.57 -31.42
CA GLY A 25 -0.94 -22.69 -30.54
C GLY A 25 -1.72 -22.72 -29.22
N ALA A 26 -1.61 -23.86 -28.51
CA ALA A 26 -2.18 -24.06 -27.18
C ALA A 26 -1.71 -22.97 -26.21
N ALA A 27 -2.61 -22.52 -25.34
CA ALA A 27 -2.28 -21.56 -24.30
C ALA A 27 -1.28 -22.17 -23.32
N ARG A 28 -0.18 -21.47 -23.08
CA ARG A 28 0.83 -21.80 -22.06
C ARG A 28 0.60 -20.99 -20.80
N ASN A 29 0.30 -19.70 -20.95
CA ASN A 29 0.13 -18.79 -19.82
C ASN A 29 -0.78 -17.60 -20.17
N HIS A 30 -1.28 -16.93 -19.13
CA HIS A 30 -2.03 -15.68 -19.21
C HIS A 30 -1.15 -14.58 -18.63
N LEU A 31 -0.77 -13.65 -19.48
CA LEU A 31 0.07 -12.50 -19.18
C LEU A 31 -0.80 -11.25 -19.17
N ILE A 32 -0.43 -10.30 -18.33
CA ILE A 32 -1.15 -9.03 -18.19
C ILE A 32 -0.20 -7.86 -18.41
N LEU A 33 -0.75 -6.65 -18.59
CA LEU A 33 -0.01 -5.41 -18.80
C LEU A 33 1.22 -5.32 -17.90
N GLY A 34 2.38 -4.92 -18.42
CA GLY A 34 3.60 -4.74 -17.63
C GLY A 34 4.37 -6.01 -17.27
N ASP A 35 3.87 -7.22 -17.60
CA ASP A 35 4.63 -8.44 -17.33
C ASP A 35 6.01 -8.44 -18.03
N TRP A 36 7.07 -8.59 -17.24
CA TRP A 36 8.44 -8.67 -17.75
C TRP A 36 8.64 -9.89 -18.64
N LEU A 37 9.31 -9.70 -19.77
CA LEU A 37 9.62 -10.75 -20.72
C LEU A 37 11.02 -10.62 -21.30
N LYS A 38 11.62 -11.76 -21.65
CA LYS A 38 12.90 -11.86 -22.35
C LYS A 38 12.70 -12.39 -23.75
N PHE A 39 13.19 -11.67 -24.75
CA PHE A 39 13.16 -12.13 -26.14
C PHE A 39 14.14 -13.30 -26.34
N THR A 40 13.73 -14.35 -27.04
CA THR A 40 14.56 -15.56 -27.23
C THR A 40 15.33 -15.58 -28.55
N GLY A 41 15.34 -14.48 -29.32
CA GLY A 41 15.99 -14.42 -30.63
C GLY A 41 15.15 -14.95 -31.80
N GLN A 42 13.96 -15.51 -31.55
CA GLN A 42 13.13 -16.15 -32.58
C GLN A 42 11.90 -15.29 -32.93
N THR A 43 11.67 -15.07 -34.23
CA THR A 43 10.49 -14.37 -34.76
C THR A 43 9.83 -15.20 -35.85
N SER A 44 8.53 -14.98 -36.07
CA SER A 44 7.75 -15.61 -37.14
C SER A 44 6.65 -14.65 -37.57
N GLU A 45 6.76 -14.08 -38.76
CA GLU A 45 5.86 -13.03 -39.27
C GLU A 45 5.66 -11.88 -38.25
N ARG A 46 4.44 -11.74 -37.71
CA ARG A 46 4.05 -10.76 -36.68
C ARG A 46 4.25 -11.24 -35.24
N PHE A 47 4.76 -12.46 -35.04
CA PHE A 47 4.95 -13.08 -33.72
C PHE A 47 6.41 -13.08 -33.28
N VAL A 48 6.60 -13.01 -31.97
CA VAL A 48 7.90 -13.03 -31.31
C VAL A 48 7.89 -14.06 -30.21
N LYS A 49 8.98 -14.82 -30.10
CA LYS A 49 9.11 -15.84 -29.06
C LYS A 49 9.79 -15.26 -27.83
N ILE A 50 9.15 -15.44 -26.69
CA ILE A 50 9.50 -14.79 -25.43
C ILE A 50 9.53 -15.81 -24.29
N ARG A 51 10.32 -15.50 -23.26
CA ARG A 51 10.28 -16.15 -21.95
C ARG A 51 9.64 -15.21 -20.95
N CYS A 52 8.60 -15.66 -20.26
CA CYS A 52 7.91 -14.89 -19.22
C CYS A 52 7.37 -15.83 -18.14
N ARG A 53 7.53 -15.46 -16.86
CA ARG A 53 7.00 -16.21 -15.69
C ARG A 53 7.35 -17.72 -15.69
N GLY A 54 8.53 -18.07 -16.23
CA GLY A 54 9.01 -19.45 -16.32
C GLY A 54 8.58 -20.22 -17.58
N ASP A 55 7.63 -19.70 -18.36
CA ASP A 55 7.17 -20.30 -19.61
C ASP A 55 7.87 -19.68 -20.83
N VAL A 56 7.94 -20.44 -21.92
CA VAL A 56 8.40 -19.97 -23.24
C VAL A 56 7.28 -20.15 -24.25
N GLY A 57 7.00 -19.13 -25.04
CA GLY A 57 5.96 -19.16 -26.07
C GLY A 57 5.98 -17.94 -26.98
N TRP A 58 4.91 -17.77 -27.74
CA TRP A 58 4.76 -16.74 -28.77
C TRP A 58 3.67 -15.75 -28.38
N VAL A 59 3.95 -14.47 -28.64
CA VAL A 59 3.01 -13.33 -28.53
C VAL A 59 3.13 -12.46 -29.79
N LEU A 60 2.21 -11.53 -29.98
CA LEU A 60 2.29 -10.56 -31.08
C LEU A 60 3.38 -9.52 -30.81
N LYS A 61 4.07 -9.08 -31.86
CA LYS A 61 5.10 -8.05 -31.76
C LYS A 61 4.54 -6.72 -31.24
N GLU A 62 3.29 -6.41 -31.54
CA GLU A 62 2.58 -5.20 -31.08
C GLU A 62 2.15 -5.26 -29.61
N GLU A 63 2.23 -6.43 -28.98
CA GLU A 63 1.96 -6.63 -27.55
C GLU A 63 3.23 -6.43 -26.69
N VAL A 64 4.37 -6.12 -27.30
CA VAL A 64 5.66 -6.01 -26.63
C VAL A 64 6.16 -4.56 -26.66
N THR A 65 6.65 -4.06 -25.52
CA THR A 65 7.22 -2.72 -25.37
C THR A 65 8.54 -2.76 -24.58
N GLU A 66 9.39 -1.75 -24.76
CA GLU A 66 10.57 -1.49 -23.90
C GLU A 66 10.18 -0.63 -22.68
N VAL A 67 8.99 -0.04 -22.67
CA VAL A 67 8.53 0.85 -21.59
C VAL A 67 7.96 0.03 -20.45
N ARG A 68 8.52 0.20 -19.25
CA ARG A 68 8.01 -0.41 -18.03
C ARG A 68 6.72 0.27 -17.58
N ALA A 69 5.72 -0.53 -17.23
CA ALA A 69 4.49 -0.05 -16.62
C ALA A 69 4.72 0.30 -15.14
N LEU A 70 3.95 1.24 -14.61
CA LEU A 70 3.78 1.38 -13.16
C LEU A 70 2.99 0.16 -12.66
N GLU A 71 3.52 -0.54 -11.66
CA GLU A 71 2.83 -1.64 -10.96
C GLU A 71 2.57 -1.22 -9.52
N VAL A 72 1.32 -1.31 -9.04
CA VAL A 72 0.95 -1.09 -7.65
C VAL A 72 0.23 -2.33 -7.15
N ASN A 73 0.85 -3.08 -6.26
CA ASN A 73 0.37 -4.36 -5.78
C ASN A 73 -0.07 -4.23 -4.33
N PHE A 74 -1.37 -4.33 -4.08
CA PHE A 74 -1.93 -4.49 -2.75
C PHE A 74 -1.82 -5.96 -2.36
N VAL A 75 -0.88 -6.24 -1.46
CA VAL A 75 -0.51 -7.61 -1.07
C VAL A 75 -1.44 -8.07 0.04
N ASP A 76 -1.89 -9.32 -0.03
CA ASP A 76 -2.57 -9.97 1.09
C ASP A 76 -1.56 -10.27 2.21
N ILE A 77 -1.34 -9.29 3.08
CA ILE A 77 -0.43 -9.44 4.21
C ILE A 77 -1.09 -10.11 5.43
N GLY A 78 -2.32 -10.61 5.27
CA GLY A 78 -3.16 -11.00 6.40
C GLY A 78 -3.73 -9.76 7.07
N GLN A 79 -3.36 -9.52 8.32
CA GLN A 79 -3.88 -8.40 9.08
C GLN A 79 -3.10 -7.11 8.82
N GLY A 80 -3.82 -6.08 8.36
CA GLY A 80 -3.31 -4.72 8.17
C GLY A 80 -3.12 -4.29 6.71
N ASP A 81 -2.06 -3.53 6.45
CA ASP A 81 -1.72 -3.00 5.13
C ASP A 81 -0.37 -3.48 4.60
N GLY A 82 -0.32 -3.73 3.28
CA GLY A 82 0.92 -4.02 2.57
C GLY A 82 0.81 -3.68 1.10
N CYS A 83 1.71 -2.82 0.63
CA CYS A 83 1.74 -2.37 -0.75
C CYS A 83 3.16 -2.44 -1.31
N HIS A 84 3.26 -2.97 -2.53
CA HIS A 84 4.50 -3.10 -3.27
C HIS A 84 4.35 -2.42 -4.63
N ILE A 85 5.20 -1.42 -4.89
CA ILE A 85 5.16 -0.62 -6.12
C ILE A 85 6.47 -0.83 -6.89
N VAL A 86 6.34 -1.06 -8.20
CA VAL A 86 7.46 -0.96 -9.14
C VAL A 86 7.23 0.26 -10.02
N THR A 87 8.16 1.21 -9.97
CA THR A 87 8.05 2.45 -10.74
C THR A 87 8.38 2.22 -12.22
N PRO A 88 7.97 3.14 -13.11
CA PRO A 88 8.40 3.10 -14.52
C PRO A 88 9.93 3.13 -14.68
N ASP A 89 10.67 3.63 -13.69
CA ASP A 89 12.13 3.69 -13.66
C ASP A 89 12.78 2.45 -13.02
N ASP A 90 12.00 1.38 -12.79
CA ASP A 90 12.43 0.11 -12.18
C ASP A 90 12.94 0.22 -10.73
N GLU A 91 12.45 1.21 -9.98
CA GLU A 91 12.66 1.30 -8.54
C GLU A 91 11.53 0.63 -7.77
N ILE A 92 11.85 0.14 -6.58
CA ILE A 92 10.92 -0.60 -5.73
C ILE A 92 10.58 0.22 -4.49
N ILE A 93 9.28 0.42 -4.28
CA ILE A 93 8.74 1.08 -3.09
C ILE A 93 7.88 0.08 -2.33
N LEU A 94 8.21 -0.14 -1.05
CA LEU A 94 7.35 -0.85 -0.11
C LEU A 94 6.64 0.16 0.78
N ILE A 95 5.34 0.01 0.96
CA ILE A 95 4.54 0.82 1.88
C ILE A 95 3.77 -0.16 2.76
N ASP A 96 4.13 -0.19 4.04
CA ASP A 96 3.63 -1.14 5.04
C ASP A 96 3.90 -2.62 4.67
N ALA A 97 3.75 -3.52 5.63
CA ALA A 97 4.13 -4.93 5.53
C ALA A 97 3.25 -5.89 6.34
N GLY A 98 2.16 -5.42 6.95
CA GLY A 98 1.33 -6.22 7.84
C GLY A 98 1.99 -6.51 9.19
N VAL A 99 1.42 -7.45 9.94
CA VAL A 99 1.99 -7.97 11.21
C VAL A 99 3.04 -9.07 10.98
N GLY A 100 2.86 -9.89 9.94
CA GLY A 100 3.58 -11.16 9.79
C GLY A 100 4.58 -11.20 8.63
N SER A 101 5.06 -12.40 8.33
CA SER A 101 6.04 -12.65 7.25
C SER A 101 5.46 -12.61 5.83
N ASN A 102 4.19 -12.25 5.63
CA ASN A 102 3.55 -12.33 4.32
C ASN A 102 4.23 -11.42 3.29
N MET A 103 4.64 -10.21 3.66
CA MET A 103 5.39 -9.32 2.76
C MET A 103 6.75 -9.93 2.36
N GLU A 104 7.50 -10.49 3.32
CA GLU A 104 8.77 -11.18 3.04
C GLU A 104 8.58 -12.35 2.05
N ARG A 105 7.53 -13.17 2.26
CA ARG A 105 7.18 -14.28 1.37
C ARG A 105 6.81 -13.82 -0.03
N PHE A 106 6.03 -12.73 -0.13
CA PHE A 106 5.70 -12.10 -1.40
C PHE A 106 6.98 -11.66 -2.13
N LEU A 107 7.90 -10.99 -1.45
CA LEU A 107 9.18 -10.55 -2.05
C LEU A 107 10.07 -11.74 -2.44
N SER A 108 10.10 -12.79 -1.61
CA SER A 108 10.84 -14.03 -1.86
C SER A 108 10.40 -14.69 -3.16
N TRP A 109 9.08 -14.76 -3.38
CA TRP A 109 8.50 -15.20 -4.65
C TRP A 109 8.76 -14.22 -5.79
N ARG A 110 8.44 -12.92 -5.61
CA ARG A 110 8.46 -11.89 -6.66
C ARG A 110 9.85 -11.70 -7.28
N TYR A 111 10.89 -11.86 -6.46
CA TYR A 111 12.29 -11.62 -6.83
C TYR A 111 13.16 -12.88 -6.80
N ASN A 112 12.54 -14.05 -6.64
CA ASN A 112 13.24 -15.33 -6.56
C ASN A 112 14.42 -15.29 -5.57
N LEU A 113 14.17 -14.78 -4.35
CA LEU A 113 15.24 -14.60 -3.36
C LEU A 113 15.85 -15.95 -2.95
N ARG A 114 15.07 -17.03 -2.92
CA ARG A 114 15.59 -18.38 -2.65
C ARG A 114 16.67 -18.82 -3.64
N GLY A 115 16.48 -18.54 -4.93
CA GLY A 115 17.46 -18.83 -5.97
C GLY A 115 18.63 -17.85 -6.04
N ARG A 116 18.68 -16.85 -5.14
CA ARG A 116 19.74 -15.84 -5.10
C ARG A 116 20.86 -16.28 -4.15
N ASN A 117 22.06 -16.42 -4.68
CA ASN A 117 23.25 -16.79 -3.91
C ASN A 117 23.91 -15.53 -3.34
N VAL A 118 23.79 -15.30 -2.03
CA VAL A 118 24.30 -14.09 -1.34
C VAL A 118 25.21 -14.52 -0.21
N LYS A 119 26.44 -14.01 -0.14
CA LYS A 119 27.49 -14.46 0.80
C LYS A 119 27.12 -14.46 2.28
N ARG A 120 26.30 -13.50 2.69
CA ARG A 120 25.82 -13.39 4.08
C ARG A 120 24.55 -14.21 4.36
N ALA A 121 23.98 -14.87 3.36
CA ALA A 121 22.80 -15.71 3.55
C ALA A 121 23.22 -17.09 4.11
N PRO A 122 22.41 -17.71 4.99
CA PRO A 122 22.70 -19.04 5.55
C PRO A 122 22.88 -20.14 4.50
N ASP A 123 22.23 -20.00 3.35
CA ASP A 123 22.23 -20.95 2.23
C ASP A 123 23.24 -20.56 1.12
N PHE A 124 24.27 -19.78 1.46
CA PHE A 124 25.33 -19.42 0.53
C PHE A 124 26.10 -20.66 0.04
N ASP A 125 26.30 -20.72 -1.27
CA ASP A 125 27.06 -21.76 -1.95
C ASP A 125 28.30 -21.15 -2.61
N PRO A 126 29.52 -21.46 -2.13
CA PRO A 126 30.75 -20.91 -2.70
C PRO A 126 31.05 -21.40 -4.12
N GLU A 127 30.39 -22.46 -4.59
CA GLU A 127 30.54 -22.99 -5.95
C GLU A 127 29.68 -22.21 -6.97
N LYS A 128 28.72 -21.41 -6.52
CA LYS A 128 27.84 -20.60 -7.37
C LYS A 128 28.32 -19.14 -7.42
N ALA A 129 28.07 -18.48 -8.55
CA ALA A 129 28.33 -17.05 -8.67
C ALA A 129 27.61 -16.25 -7.58
N GLU A 130 28.36 -15.48 -6.80
CA GLU A 130 27.83 -14.55 -5.81
C GLU A 130 26.98 -13.47 -6.50
N LYS A 131 25.90 -13.08 -5.83
CA LYS A 131 25.04 -11.98 -6.24
C LYS A 131 24.92 -11.00 -5.07
N GLU A 132 24.83 -9.72 -5.43
CA GLU A 132 24.45 -8.69 -4.47
C GLU A 132 23.02 -8.95 -3.93
N PRO A 133 22.76 -8.60 -2.66
CA PRO A 133 21.39 -8.54 -2.14
C PRO A 133 20.49 -7.74 -3.08
N TRP A 134 19.24 -8.17 -3.21
CA TRP A 134 18.25 -7.45 -4.00
C TRP A 134 17.94 -6.12 -3.32
N LEU A 135 18.12 -5.02 -4.04
CA LEU A 135 17.90 -3.67 -3.51
C LEU A 135 16.41 -3.35 -3.48
N ILE A 136 15.96 -2.82 -2.35
CA ILE A 136 14.69 -2.13 -2.19
C ILE A 136 15.02 -0.66 -1.99
N ASP A 137 14.65 0.17 -2.97
CA ASP A 137 15.03 1.59 -3.01
C ASP A 137 14.35 2.38 -1.88
N TYR A 138 13.05 2.11 -1.67
CA TYR A 138 12.24 2.86 -0.73
C TYR A 138 11.40 1.93 0.15
N VAL A 139 11.38 2.22 1.45
CA VAL A 139 10.45 1.63 2.41
C VAL A 139 9.71 2.76 3.12
N VAL A 140 8.40 2.64 3.29
CA VAL A 140 7.57 3.62 4.00
C VAL A 140 6.74 2.89 5.05
N MET A 141 6.90 3.29 6.31
CA MET A 141 6.06 2.89 7.43
C MET A 141 5.03 4.00 7.65
N SER A 142 3.78 3.78 7.29
CA SER A 142 2.76 4.83 7.26
C SER A 142 2.50 5.38 8.67
N HIS A 143 2.43 4.53 9.69
CA HIS A 143 2.32 4.88 11.10
C HIS A 143 2.75 3.69 11.99
N PRO A 144 2.96 3.89 13.31
CA PRO A 144 3.53 2.87 14.17
C PRO A 144 2.46 1.98 14.85
N ASP A 145 1.53 1.44 14.06
CA ASP A 145 0.70 0.31 14.48
C ASP A 145 1.22 -0.99 13.85
N ASN A 146 1.19 -2.08 14.62
CA ASN A 146 1.91 -3.32 14.31
C ASN A 146 1.51 -3.93 12.97
N ASP A 147 0.27 -3.77 12.60
CA ASP A 147 -0.34 -4.24 11.37
C ASP A 147 0.02 -3.43 10.13
N HIS A 148 0.81 -2.37 10.32
CA HIS A 148 1.42 -1.65 9.22
C HIS A 148 2.89 -1.99 9.12
N TYR A 149 3.63 -1.99 10.23
CA TYR A 149 5.08 -2.03 10.15
C TYR A 149 5.74 -3.33 10.59
N PHE A 150 5.09 -4.16 11.40
CA PHE A 150 5.82 -5.22 12.13
C PHE A 150 6.34 -6.32 11.21
N GLY A 151 5.65 -6.59 10.10
CA GLY A 151 6.10 -7.49 9.04
C GLY A 151 7.42 -7.05 8.38
N PHE A 152 7.81 -5.77 8.52
CA PHE A 152 9.14 -5.34 8.10
C PHE A 152 10.25 -5.95 8.95
N GLU A 153 10.00 -6.45 10.16
CA GLU A 153 11.03 -7.12 10.95
C GLU A 153 11.61 -8.31 10.17
N GLN A 154 10.76 -9.16 9.59
CA GLN A 154 11.22 -10.31 8.80
C GLN A 154 11.80 -9.89 7.44
N VAL A 155 11.23 -8.85 6.81
CA VAL A 155 11.79 -8.28 5.57
C VAL A 155 13.20 -7.74 5.82
N PHE A 156 13.39 -6.98 6.90
CA PHE A 156 14.68 -6.39 7.28
C PHE A 156 15.68 -7.44 7.76
N GLN A 157 15.26 -8.54 8.37
CA GLN A 157 16.15 -9.64 8.73
C GLN A 157 16.64 -10.45 7.54
N ASN A 158 15.97 -10.39 6.37
CA ASN A 158 16.34 -11.21 5.23
C ASN A 158 17.69 -10.74 4.62
N PRO A 159 18.75 -11.56 4.70
CA PRO A 159 20.09 -11.20 4.22
C PRO A 159 20.16 -11.06 2.70
N LYS A 160 19.16 -11.54 1.96
CA LYS A 160 19.10 -11.41 0.50
C LYS A 160 18.47 -10.11 0.04
N LEU A 161 18.04 -9.24 0.96
CA LEU A 161 17.53 -7.91 0.71
C LEU A 161 18.46 -6.83 1.27
N ALA A 162 18.59 -5.72 0.54
CA ALA A 162 19.22 -4.49 1.01
C ALA A 162 18.25 -3.31 0.84
N PHE A 163 18.43 -2.27 1.64
CA PHE A 163 17.52 -1.11 1.70
C PHE A 163 18.30 0.20 1.57
N ASP A 164 17.88 1.09 0.66
CA ASP A 164 18.48 2.43 0.57
C ASP A 164 17.82 3.40 1.55
N LYS A 165 16.57 3.79 1.30
CA LYS A 165 15.87 4.83 2.09
C LYS A 165 14.65 4.28 2.79
N VAL A 166 14.54 4.54 4.09
CA VAL A 166 13.41 4.14 4.92
C VAL A 166 12.72 5.37 5.50
N PHE A 167 11.42 5.47 5.32
CA PHE A 167 10.60 6.61 5.70
C PHE A 167 9.56 6.20 6.75
N HIS A 168 9.22 7.14 7.62
CA HIS A 168 8.18 6.96 8.63
C HIS A 168 7.45 8.30 8.89
N SER A 169 6.30 8.27 9.57
CA SER A 169 5.50 9.47 9.88
C SER A 169 6.14 10.47 10.85
N GLY A 170 7.30 10.14 11.41
CA GLY A 170 7.93 10.89 12.50
C GLY A 170 7.48 10.44 13.90
N ILE A 171 6.41 9.67 14.02
CA ILE A 171 6.02 9.01 15.28
C ILE A 171 6.87 7.75 15.44
N VAL A 172 7.43 7.55 16.63
CA VAL A 172 8.28 6.40 16.97
C VAL A 172 7.81 5.88 18.32
N GLU A 173 7.13 4.74 18.32
CA GLU A 173 6.67 4.09 19.55
C GLU A 173 7.88 3.64 20.39
N ARG A 174 7.88 3.94 21.68
CA ARG A 174 8.96 3.61 22.62
C ARG A 174 8.43 3.54 24.05
N PRO A 175 9.10 2.83 24.97
CA PRO A 175 8.69 2.83 26.37
C PRO A 175 8.64 4.24 26.93
N ASP A 176 7.67 4.49 27.80
CA ASP A 176 7.59 5.72 28.58
C ASP A 176 8.91 6.01 29.32
N GLY A 177 9.51 7.14 28.99
CA GLY A 177 10.63 7.73 29.69
C GLY A 177 10.42 9.23 29.71
N ALA A 178 10.09 9.81 30.87
CA ALA A 178 9.99 11.24 31.01
C ALA A 178 11.39 11.88 30.93
N VAL A 179 11.87 12.11 29.70
CA VAL A 179 13.18 12.74 29.45
C VAL A 179 13.14 14.23 29.83
N ASP A 180 11.98 14.88 29.69
CA ASP A 180 11.72 16.22 30.18
C ASP A 180 10.49 16.22 31.10
N ALA A 181 10.70 16.46 32.40
CA ALA A 181 9.64 16.49 33.41
C ALA A 181 8.56 17.56 33.17
N ARG A 182 8.78 18.48 32.21
CA ARG A 182 7.82 19.53 31.82
C ARG A 182 6.91 19.11 30.65
N LEU A 183 7.13 17.95 30.05
CA LEU A 183 6.26 17.38 29.03
C LEU A 183 5.27 16.40 29.66
N SER A 184 4.07 16.30 29.08
CA SER A 184 3.12 15.24 29.42
C SER A 184 3.42 13.99 28.59
N TYR A 185 3.39 12.81 29.20
CA TYR A 185 3.59 11.51 28.53
C TYR A 185 2.33 10.65 28.72
N PRO A 186 1.21 11.00 28.06
CA PRO A 186 -0.04 10.26 28.20
C PRO A 186 -0.06 8.94 27.43
N ASP A 187 0.86 8.77 26.48
CA ASP A 187 0.90 7.66 25.51
C ASP A 187 2.37 7.31 25.20
N ASP A 188 2.64 6.10 24.68
CA ASP A 188 3.98 5.60 24.32
C ASP A 188 4.58 6.22 23.02
N LEU A 189 4.13 7.43 22.64
CA LEU A 189 4.54 8.14 21.42
C LEU A 189 5.66 9.17 21.68
N GLY A 190 5.89 9.51 22.95
CA GLY A 190 6.79 10.57 23.40
C GLY A 190 6.08 11.71 24.12
N GLY A 191 6.86 12.73 24.51
CA GLY A 191 6.37 13.85 25.29
C GLY A 191 5.49 14.81 24.48
N TYR A 192 4.50 15.39 25.14
CA TYR A 192 3.56 16.35 24.59
C TYR A 192 3.66 17.68 25.32
N VAL A 193 3.58 18.76 24.55
CA VAL A 193 3.36 20.12 25.05
C VAL A 193 1.86 20.31 25.28
N ASP A 194 1.48 20.65 26.50
CA ASP A 194 0.11 21.00 26.83
C ASP A 194 -0.32 22.30 26.17
N GLY A 195 -1.58 22.35 25.70
CA GLY A 195 -2.12 23.48 24.96
C GLY A 195 -3.46 23.16 24.30
N ASN A 196 -3.97 24.09 23.51
CA ASN A 196 -5.15 23.88 22.66
C ASN A 196 -4.83 24.27 21.20
N PRO A 197 -4.36 23.33 20.37
CA PRO A 197 -4.27 21.87 20.62
C PRO A 197 -3.08 21.47 21.51
N LYS A 198 -3.16 20.27 22.11
CA LYS A 198 -2.00 19.56 22.67
C LYS A 198 -1.14 19.02 21.52
N MET A 199 0.18 19.10 21.65
CA MET A 199 1.13 18.82 20.56
C MET A 199 2.16 17.77 20.96
N LEU A 200 2.33 16.70 20.17
CA LEU A 200 3.43 15.76 20.29
C LEU A 200 4.74 16.48 19.94
N TRP A 201 5.61 16.61 20.93
CA TRP A 201 6.90 17.31 20.86
C TRP A 201 7.99 16.44 20.26
N ASP A 202 8.04 15.17 20.66
CA ASP A 202 9.14 14.26 20.32
C ASP A 202 8.97 13.57 18.96
N VAL A 203 8.63 14.35 17.94
CA VAL A 203 8.62 13.89 16.54
C VAL A 203 10.05 13.66 16.08
N VAL A 204 10.33 12.47 15.56
CA VAL A 204 11.68 12.04 15.16
C VAL A 204 11.91 12.36 13.70
N HIS A 205 12.76 13.35 13.41
CA HIS A 205 12.98 13.83 12.04
C HIS A 205 14.22 13.27 11.34
N THR A 206 15.18 12.73 12.09
CA THR A 206 16.52 12.41 11.57
C THR A 206 16.93 10.98 11.88
N ASN A 207 17.71 10.39 10.95
CA ASN A 207 18.35 9.08 11.15
C ASN A 207 19.18 9.03 12.45
N LYS A 208 19.89 10.12 12.76
CA LYS A 208 20.69 10.23 13.99
C LYS A 208 19.82 10.03 15.24
N ARG A 209 18.71 10.77 15.35
CA ARG A 209 17.82 10.67 16.50
C ARG A 209 17.15 9.30 16.60
N LEU A 210 16.77 8.69 15.47
CA LEU A 210 16.20 7.35 15.46
C LEU A 210 17.20 6.30 15.97
N LYS A 211 18.47 6.39 15.56
CA LYS A 211 19.56 5.52 16.07
C LYS A 211 19.76 5.68 17.57
N GLU A 212 19.77 6.92 18.08
CA GLU A 212 19.88 7.20 19.51
C GLU A 212 18.75 6.54 20.30
N ILE A 213 17.49 6.74 19.89
CA ILE A 213 16.33 6.13 20.54
C ILE A 213 16.41 4.60 20.49
N THR A 214 16.78 4.03 19.34
CA THR A 214 16.89 2.57 19.18
C THR A 214 17.98 1.98 20.09
N ALA A 215 19.06 2.73 20.32
CA ALA A 215 20.18 2.34 21.19
C ALA A 215 19.88 2.54 22.69
N GLU A 216 19.05 3.52 23.04
CA GLU A 216 18.58 3.79 24.40
C GLU A 216 17.76 2.60 24.96
N PHE A 217 17.03 1.90 24.09
CA PHE A 217 16.19 0.77 24.46
C PHE A 217 16.64 -0.56 23.81
N PRO A 218 17.84 -1.09 24.16
CA PRO A 218 18.38 -2.30 23.54
C PRO A 218 17.51 -3.55 23.80
N ARG A 219 16.74 -3.55 24.90
CA ARG A 219 15.75 -4.57 25.24
C ARG A 219 14.43 -3.89 25.52
N THR A 220 13.46 -4.04 24.63
CA THR A 220 12.14 -3.43 24.76
C THR A 220 11.07 -4.36 24.23
N ARG A 221 9.84 -4.22 24.77
CA ARG A 221 8.64 -4.87 24.23
C ARG A 221 8.01 -4.08 23.08
N LYS A 222 8.47 -2.84 22.83
CA LYS A 222 8.01 -2.02 21.71
C LYS A 222 8.65 -2.52 20.42
N GLN A 223 7.85 -3.22 19.62
CA GLN A 223 8.28 -3.90 18.40
C GLN A 223 8.76 -2.94 17.31
N PHE A 224 8.37 -1.67 17.37
CA PHE A 224 8.86 -0.64 16.46
C PHE A 224 10.39 -0.56 16.52
N LEU A 225 10.96 -0.48 17.72
CA LEU A 225 12.41 -0.36 17.88
C LEU A 225 13.16 -1.65 17.52
N SER A 226 12.58 -2.84 17.71
CA SER A 226 13.19 -4.10 17.25
C SER A 226 13.20 -4.19 15.72
N THR A 227 12.11 -3.76 15.08
CA THR A 227 11.98 -3.70 13.62
C THR A 227 13.05 -2.78 13.00
N ILE A 228 13.21 -1.56 13.54
CA ILE A 228 14.23 -0.63 13.07
C ILE A 228 15.65 -1.18 13.27
N ARG A 229 15.89 -1.86 14.40
CA ARG A 229 17.18 -2.50 14.68
C ARG A 229 17.52 -3.57 13.66
N ALA A 230 16.56 -4.43 13.30
CA ALA A 230 16.76 -5.44 12.26
C ALA A 230 17.25 -4.82 10.94
N CYS A 231 16.73 -3.64 10.57
CA CYS A 231 17.19 -2.92 9.38
C CYS A 231 18.65 -2.47 9.51
N PHE A 232 19.03 -1.86 10.64
CA PHE A 232 20.41 -1.40 10.84
C PHE A 232 21.43 -2.55 10.92
N GLU A 233 21.03 -3.69 11.48
CA GLU A 233 21.87 -4.89 11.57
C GLU A 233 22.10 -5.50 10.19
N ASN A 234 21.05 -5.60 9.37
CA ASN A 234 21.15 -6.16 8.02
C ASN A 234 21.76 -5.17 7.02
N THR A 235 21.27 -3.93 6.94
CA THR A 235 21.73 -2.91 6.00
C THR A 235 22.23 -1.66 6.74
N LYS A 236 23.50 -1.69 7.14
CA LYS A 236 24.14 -0.60 7.90
C LYS A 236 24.10 0.77 7.21
N THR A 237 24.01 0.78 5.88
CA THR A 237 23.95 1.97 5.04
C THR A 237 22.56 2.57 4.89
N ALA A 238 21.51 1.88 5.38
CA ALA A 238 20.13 2.35 5.26
C ALA A 238 19.91 3.73 5.90
N ARG A 239 19.16 4.59 5.21
CA ARG A 239 18.95 5.99 5.59
C ARG A 239 17.51 6.20 6.03
N PHE A 240 17.31 6.48 7.32
CA PHE A 240 15.98 6.78 7.87
C PHE A 240 15.65 8.27 7.83
N LYS A 241 14.40 8.61 7.49
CA LYS A 241 13.91 9.99 7.47
C LYS A 241 12.41 10.06 7.77
N SER A 242 11.98 11.05 8.54
CA SER A 242 10.53 11.33 8.62
C SER A 242 10.02 11.95 7.33
N ILE A 243 8.83 11.57 6.90
CA ILE A 243 8.12 12.21 5.80
C ILE A 243 6.86 12.92 6.32
N GLY A 244 6.53 14.05 5.68
CA GLY A 244 5.38 14.86 6.04
C GLY A 244 5.46 16.24 5.39
N LYS A 245 4.44 17.04 5.61
CA LYS A 245 4.32 18.40 5.09
C LYS A 245 4.23 19.38 6.25
N LYS A 246 4.99 20.48 6.21
CA LYS A 246 4.88 21.52 7.24
C LYS A 246 3.64 22.36 6.97
N ARG A 247 3.00 22.84 8.05
CA ARG A 247 1.85 23.74 7.97
C ARG A 247 2.13 24.99 7.16
N SER A 248 3.31 25.60 7.30
CA SER A 248 3.72 26.76 6.51
C SER A 248 3.83 26.47 5.01
N GLN A 249 4.29 25.28 4.63
CA GLN A 249 4.34 24.86 3.23
C GLN A 249 2.93 24.68 2.67
N LEU A 250 2.02 24.09 3.46
CA LEU A 250 0.62 23.96 3.09
C LEU A 250 -0.06 25.32 2.91
N GLU A 251 0.13 26.26 3.83
CA GLU A 251 -0.45 27.61 3.78
C GLU A 251 0.11 28.43 2.61
N ALA A 252 1.36 28.20 2.22
CA ALA A 252 1.97 28.78 1.02
C ALA A 252 1.52 28.12 -0.30
N GLY A 253 0.65 27.10 -0.25
CA GLY A 253 0.24 26.34 -1.44
C GLY A 253 1.37 25.49 -2.04
N GLN A 254 2.46 25.25 -1.30
CA GLN A 254 3.59 24.48 -1.77
C GLN A 254 3.24 22.99 -1.82
N ARG A 255 3.49 22.35 -2.97
CA ARG A 255 3.44 20.89 -3.11
C ARG A 255 4.72 20.28 -2.54
N VAL A 256 4.60 19.16 -1.84
CA VAL A 256 5.73 18.43 -1.26
C VAL A 256 5.72 17.02 -1.85
N PHE A 257 6.83 16.59 -2.41
CA PHE A 257 6.91 15.30 -3.09
C PHE A 257 7.78 14.30 -2.33
N PHE A 258 7.51 13.03 -2.56
CA PHE A 258 8.27 11.93 -2.01
C PHE A 258 9.61 11.82 -2.75
N ASP A 259 10.69 12.14 -2.05
CA ASP A 259 12.06 12.05 -2.56
C ASP A 259 12.22 12.70 -3.96
N LYS A 260 12.50 11.93 -5.02
CA LYS A 260 12.65 12.45 -6.39
C LYS A 260 11.37 12.43 -7.24
N PHE A 261 10.25 11.92 -6.71
CA PHE A 261 9.01 11.69 -7.45
C PHE A 261 8.15 12.96 -7.54
N GLU A 262 8.66 14.00 -8.19
CA GLU A 262 7.93 15.25 -8.43
C GLU A 262 7.26 15.34 -9.82
N GLY A 263 7.46 14.34 -10.68
CA GLY A 263 6.89 14.29 -12.03
C GLY A 263 7.69 15.04 -13.11
N SER A 264 8.84 15.62 -12.77
CA SER A 264 9.69 16.38 -13.70
C SER A 264 10.61 15.49 -14.53
N ASN A 265 11.30 14.55 -13.87
CA ASN A 265 12.28 13.63 -14.48
C ASN A 265 11.76 12.20 -14.66
N SER A 266 10.58 11.91 -14.11
CA SER A 266 9.87 10.63 -14.21
C SER A 266 8.40 10.93 -14.46
N PRO A 267 7.66 10.12 -15.25
CA PRO A 267 6.22 10.27 -15.40
C PRO A 267 5.44 10.03 -14.09
N LEU A 268 6.09 9.52 -13.05
CA LEU A 268 5.53 9.31 -11.73
C LEU A 268 5.77 10.53 -10.83
N ALA A 269 4.68 11.06 -10.25
CA ALA A 269 4.76 11.99 -9.12
C ALA A 269 4.05 11.41 -7.91
N VAL A 270 4.61 11.62 -6.72
CA VAL A 270 4.06 11.13 -5.45
C VAL A 270 4.03 12.30 -4.46
N GLU A 271 2.88 12.96 -4.36
CA GLU A 271 2.69 14.10 -3.46
C GLU A 271 2.37 13.65 -2.03
N VAL A 272 3.03 14.26 -1.05
CA VAL A 272 2.82 14.05 0.38
C VAL A 272 1.74 14.99 0.89
N LEU A 273 0.60 14.43 1.27
CA LEU A 273 -0.54 15.18 1.81
C LEU A 273 -0.58 15.18 3.35
N GLY A 274 0.09 14.21 3.99
CA GLY A 274 0.18 14.06 5.43
C GLY A 274 1.32 13.12 5.82
N PRO A 275 1.78 13.12 7.08
CA PRO A 275 1.27 13.92 8.19
C PRO A 275 1.57 15.42 8.07
N ILE A 276 0.75 16.25 8.72
CA ILE A 276 0.98 17.71 8.80
C ILE A 276 1.66 18.05 10.12
N THR A 277 2.85 18.63 10.02
CA THR A 277 3.60 19.11 11.19
C THR A 277 3.43 20.61 11.39
N GLU A 278 3.40 21.03 12.65
CA GLU A 278 3.10 22.40 13.06
C GLU A 278 4.13 22.93 14.06
N PRO A 279 4.48 24.21 14.00
CA PRO A 279 5.40 24.79 14.98
C PRO A 279 4.79 24.72 16.37
N VAL A 280 5.56 24.20 17.32
CA VAL A 280 5.26 24.17 18.75
C VAL A 280 6.49 24.69 19.49
N THR A 281 6.25 25.52 20.52
CA THR A 281 7.31 26.08 21.35
C THR A 281 7.25 25.44 22.74
N HIS A 282 8.38 24.94 23.22
CA HIS A 282 8.56 24.40 24.56
C HIS A 282 9.91 24.84 25.10
N ASN A 283 9.93 25.41 26.30
CA ASN A 283 11.15 25.88 26.97
C ASN A 283 12.08 26.76 26.12
N GLY A 284 11.50 27.69 25.35
CA GLY A 284 12.25 28.62 24.50
C GLY A 284 12.75 28.02 23.18
N GLU A 285 12.53 26.73 22.93
CA GLU A 285 12.84 26.09 21.65
C GLU A 285 11.56 25.90 20.82
N THR A 286 11.64 26.13 19.51
CA THR A 286 10.53 25.88 18.59
C THR A 286 10.88 24.74 17.65
N ARG A 287 10.01 23.73 17.58
CA ARG A 287 10.14 22.54 16.72
C ARG A 287 8.85 22.28 15.97
N ASN A 288 8.87 21.37 15.00
CA ASN A 288 7.68 20.92 14.30
C ASN A 288 7.10 19.69 15.01
N GLY A 289 5.95 19.85 15.66
CA GLY A 289 5.22 18.80 16.35
C GLY A 289 4.01 18.31 15.57
N LEU A 290 3.33 17.30 16.11
CA LEU A 290 2.07 16.76 15.56
C LEU A 290 0.93 17.00 16.54
N ARG A 291 -0.27 17.37 16.07
CA ARG A 291 -1.44 17.56 16.97
C ARG A 291 -1.85 16.24 17.61
N LYS A 292 -2.17 16.23 18.91
CA LYS A 292 -2.91 15.11 19.50
C LYS A 292 -4.35 15.13 18.97
N LEU A 293 -4.71 14.16 18.13
CA LEU A 293 -6.01 14.11 17.48
C LEU A 293 -7.08 13.41 18.34
N GLY A 294 -6.67 12.58 19.29
CA GLY A 294 -7.57 11.87 20.18
C GLY A 294 -6.82 11.00 21.20
N SER A 295 -7.23 9.73 21.33
CA SER A 295 -6.44 8.71 22.02
C SER A 295 -5.10 8.46 21.32
N GLU A 296 -4.26 7.64 21.91
CA GLU A 296 -3.01 7.18 21.31
C GLU A 296 -3.24 6.60 19.90
N SER A 297 -4.11 5.60 19.76
CA SER A 297 -4.44 4.97 18.46
C SER A 297 -5.04 5.98 17.47
N VAL A 298 -5.98 6.83 17.91
CA VAL A 298 -6.54 7.87 17.01
C VAL A 298 -5.45 8.82 16.51
N THR A 299 -4.45 9.12 17.34
CA THR A 299 -3.33 10.01 16.99
C THR A 299 -2.31 9.32 16.07
N LYS A 300 -1.95 8.07 16.34
CA LYS A 300 -1.06 7.28 15.47
C LYS A 300 -1.63 7.16 14.06
N ASN A 301 -2.85 6.65 13.95
CA ASN A 301 -3.52 6.38 12.69
C ASN A 301 -3.83 7.69 11.96
N GLY A 302 -4.19 8.73 12.72
CA GLY A 302 -4.55 10.02 12.15
C GLY A 302 -3.37 10.83 11.58
N HIS A 303 -2.14 10.43 11.89
CA HIS A 303 -0.90 10.96 11.29
C HIS A 303 -0.22 9.94 10.38
N SER A 304 -0.99 9.03 9.78
CA SER A 304 -0.53 8.18 8.69
C SER A 304 0.15 9.03 7.60
N VAL A 305 1.19 8.47 6.97
CA VAL A 305 1.72 9.01 5.73
C VAL A 305 0.66 8.89 4.64
N VAL A 306 0.33 10.02 4.01
CA VAL A 306 -0.72 10.10 3.00
C VAL A 306 -0.10 10.51 1.68
N PHE A 307 -0.22 9.64 0.67
CA PHE A 307 0.25 9.91 -0.68
C PHE A 307 -0.88 10.08 -1.66
N ARG A 308 -0.77 11.11 -2.51
CA ARG A 308 -1.44 11.17 -3.80
C ARG A 308 -0.42 10.95 -4.90
N MET A 309 -0.49 9.79 -5.52
CA MET A 309 0.37 9.40 -6.63
C MET A 309 -0.31 9.71 -7.96
N THR A 310 0.44 10.23 -8.93
CA THR A 310 -0.03 10.46 -10.29
C THR A 310 0.93 9.87 -11.31
N TYR A 311 0.39 9.23 -12.33
CA TYR A 311 1.13 8.72 -13.48
C TYR A 311 0.32 9.01 -14.75
N GLY A 312 0.81 9.94 -15.58
CA GLY A 312 0.00 10.52 -16.64
C GLY A 312 -1.28 11.15 -16.07
N LYS A 313 -2.45 10.71 -16.56
CA LYS A 313 -3.75 11.17 -16.07
C LYS A 313 -4.26 10.40 -14.84
N LEU A 314 -3.67 9.24 -14.53
CA LEU A 314 -4.12 8.39 -13.41
C LEU A 314 -3.75 9.06 -12.09
N ALA A 315 -4.69 9.07 -11.14
CA ALA A 315 -4.44 9.45 -9.76
C ALA A 315 -4.81 8.33 -8.77
N VAL A 316 -3.90 8.05 -7.82
CA VAL A 316 -4.05 7.00 -6.81
C VAL A 316 -3.82 7.59 -5.41
N MET A 317 -4.68 7.26 -4.45
CA MET A 317 -4.53 7.65 -3.05
C MET A 317 -4.11 6.46 -2.19
N LEU A 318 -3.05 6.63 -1.40
CA LEU A 318 -2.60 5.69 -0.36
C LEU A 318 -2.64 6.43 0.99
N GLY A 319 -3.68 6.16 1.78
CA GLY A 319 -3.97 6.94 2.99
C GLY A 319 -3.53 6.35 4.32
N GLY A 320 -3.15 5.07 4.38
CA GLY A 320 -3.06 4.35 5.64
C GLY A 320 -4.38 4.39 6.42
N ASP A 321 -4.31 4.67 7.71
CA ASP A 321 -5.44 4.49 8.63
C ASP A 321 -6.14 5.80 9.02
N LEU A 322 -6.30 6.71 8.07
CA LEU A 322 -7.02 7.96 8.32
C LEU A 322 -8.41 7.70 8.91
N ASN A 323 -8.54 7.97 10.21
CA ASN A 323 -9.80 7.88 10.94
C ASN A 323 -10.63 9.17 10.82
N THR A 324 -11.84 9.17 11.37
CA THR A 324 -12.75 10.33 11.40
C THR A 324 -12.07 11.63 11.86
N GLN A 325 -11.21 11.61 12.88
CA GLN A 325 -10.51 12.80 13.38
C GLN A 325 -9.47 13.31 12.38
N ALA A 326 -8.73 12.39 11.76
CA ALA A 326 -7.78 12.69 10.70
C ALA A 326 -8.44 13.30 9.47
N GLN A 327 -9.56 12.72 9.03
CA GLN A 327 -10.32 13.20 7.87
C GLN A 327 -10.90 14.60 8.12
N ASN A 328 -11.47 14.83 9.30
CA ASN A 328 -11.90 16.17 9.74
C ASN A 328 -10.73 17.17 9.75
N PHE A 329 -9.58 16.76 10.28
CA PHE A 329 -8.39 17.60 10.34
C PHE A 329 -7.90 17.97 8.94
N LEU A 330 -7.72 16.99 8.05
CA LEU A 330 -7.27 17.24 6.68
C LEU A 330 -8.26 18.12 5.89
N LEU A 331 -9.56 17.87 5.98
CA LEU A 331 -10.55 18.76 5.34
C LEU A 331 -10.53 20.18 5.92
N ASN A 332 -10.31 20.34 7.22
CA ASN A 332 -10.15 21.66 7.81
C ASN A 332 -8.95 22.40 7.23
N LEU A 333 -7.83 21.70 7.04
CA LEU A 333 -6.60 22.31 6.54
C LEU A 333 -6.61 22.58 5.02
N TYR A 334 -7.14 21.66 4.22
CA TYR A 334 -7.07 21.70 2.76
C TYR A 334 -8.32 22.29 2.10
N ALA A 335 -9.48 22.18 2.75
CA ALA A 335 -10.78 22.59 2.18
C ALA A 335 -11.46 23.70 3.00
N ALA A 336 -10.76 24.29 3.98
CA ALA A 336 -11.33 25.27 4.93
C ALA A 336 -12.65 24.79 5.57
N ALA A 337 -12.76 23.48 5.78
CA ALA A 337 -13.91 22.85 6.41
C ALA A 337 -13.96 23.22 7.91
N PRO A 338 -15.12 23.13 8.59
CA PRO A 338 -15.15 23.28 10.04
C PRO A 338 -14.28 22.21 10.72
N LYS A 339 -13.81 22.46 11.96
CA LYS A 339 -12.98 21.52 12.73
C LYS A 339 -13.58 20.11 12.86
N LYS A 340 -14.90 20.00 12.78
CA LYS A 340 -15.67 18.75 12.81
C LYS A 340 -16.68 18.75 11.67
N THR A 341 -16.24 18.47 10.45
CA THR A 341 -17.10 18.20 9.29
C THR A 341 -18.11 17.10 9.57
N SER A 342 -17.73 16.05 10.30
CA SER A 342 -18.70 15.02 10.74
C SER A 342 -19.88 15.59 11.52
N LYS A 343 -19.69 16.69 12.26
CA LYS A 343 -20.79 17.32 12.98
C LYS A 343 -21.75 18.06 12.04
N LEU A 344 -21.24 18.57 10.92
CA LEU A 344 -22.07 19.15 9.87
C LEU A 344 -22.92 18.06 9.20
N GLU A 345 -22.33 16.88 8.94
CA GLU A 345 -23.05 15.71 8.43
C GLU A 345 -24.17 15.26 9.38
N ASP A 346 -23.88 15.10 10.67
CA ASP A 346 -24.89 14.76 11.69
C ASP A 346 -26.08 15.73 11.66
N ASN A 347 -25.80 17.03 11.54
CA ASN A 347 -26.84 18.06 11.57
C ASN A 347 -27.68 18.01 10.29
N ILE A 348 -27.08 17.73 9.14
CA ILE A 348 -27.80 17.51 7.89
C ILE A 348 -28.71 16.29 8.02
N ALA A 349 -28.17 15.15 8.45
CA ALA A 349 -28.92 13.91 8.59
C ALA A 349 -30.11 14.05 9.56
N LYS A 350 -29.94 14.78 10.67
CA LYS A 350 -31.03 15.07 11.61
C LYS A 350 -32.17 15.88 10.99
N LEU A 351 -31.83 16.90 10.20
CA LEU A 351 -32.83 17.73 9.51
C LEU A 351 -33.51 16.94 8.39
N GLU A 352 -32.75 16.14 7.63
CA GLU A 352 -33.31 15.28 6.58
C GLU A 352 -34.28 14.23 7.12
N ALA A 353 -34.03 13.71 8.33
CA ALA A 353 -34.91 12.77 9.00
C ALA A 353 -36.29 13.35 9.37
N GLU A 354 -36.47 14.68 9.38
CA GLU A 354 -37.78 15.31 9.58
C GLU A 354 -38.72 15.11 8.36
N GLY A 355 -38.16 14.79 7.18
CA GLY A 355 -38.92 14.49 5.97
C GLY A 355 -39.95 15.58 5.62
N ASP A 356 -41.18 15.17 5.31
CA ASP A 356 -42.26 16.10 4.97
C ASP A 356 -42.72 16.98 6.15
N SER A 357 -42.27 16.70 7.38
CA SER A 357 -42.62 17.47 8.58
C SER A 357 -41.62 18.59 8.90
N ILE A 358 -40.58 18.78 8.09
CA ILE A 358 -39.56 19.81 8.32
C ILE A 358 -40.14 21.22 8.32
N SER A 359 -39.76 22.04 9.31
CA SER A 359 -40.22 23.42 9.38
C SER A 359 -39.58 24.28 8.28
N ALA A 360 -40.25 25.33 7.81
CA ALA A 360 -39.67 26.26 6.83
C ALA A 360 -38.32 26.86 7.30
N ARG A 361 -38.18 27.10 8.60
CA ARG A 361 -36.93 27.58 9.20
C ARG A 361 -35.81 26.54 9.12
N ASP A 362 -36.14 25.27 9.37
CA ASP A 362 -35.19 24.18 9.39
C ASP A 362 -34.81 23.74 7.97
N GLN A 363 -35.74 23.84 7.00
CA GLN A 363 -35.45 23.69 5.58
C GLN A 363 -34.38 24.70 5.12
N VAL A 364 -34.52 25.98 5.48
CA VAL A 364 -33.51 27.01 5.15
C VAL A 364 -32.14 26.69 5.78
N LYS A 365 -32.11 26.12 6.99
CA LYS A 365 -30.84 25.67 7.61
C LYS A 365 -30.25 24.48 6.86
N LEU A 366 -31.08 23.50 6.49
CA LEU A 366 -30.67 22.32 5.75
C LEU A 366 -30.03 22.72 4.41
N ASP A 367 -30.68 23.61 3.66
CA ASP A 367 -30.16 24.11 2.38
C ASP A 367 -28.82 24.82 2.55
N LYS A 368 -28.68 25.64 3.61
CA LYS A 368 -27.41 26.30 3.95
C LYS A 368 -26.31 25.29 4.29
N TYR A 369 -26.63 24.23 5.05
CA TYR A 369 -25.66 23.20 5.41
C TYR A 369 -25.25 22.37 4.20
N ARG A 370 -26.19 22.00 3.32
CA ARG A 370 -25.90 21.31 2.06
C ARG A 370 -25.01 22.15 1.15
N ALA A 371 -25.31 23.44 0.97
CA ALA A 371 -24.46 24.35 0.20
C ALA A 371 -23.05 24.46 0.78
N LYS A 372 -22.92 24.50 2.11
CA LYS A 372 -21.60 24.52 2.76
C LYS A 372 -20.85 23.19 2.56
N LEU A 373 -21.54 22.06 2.64
CA LEU A 373 -20.96 20.74 2.39
C LEU A 373 -20.46 20.60 0.96
N ALA A 374 -21.25 21.01 -0.03
CA ALA A 374 -20.87 21.04 -1.44
C ALA A 374 -19.60 21.88 -1.68
N SER A 375 -19.53 23.08 -1.07
CA SER A 375 -18.33 23.92 -1.15
C SER A 375 -17.08 23.27 -0.54
N ILE A 376 -17.24 22.50 0.55
CA ILE A 376 -16.13 21.73 1.15
C ILE A 376 -15.70 20.62 0.20
N ILE A 377 -16.65 19.92 -0.42
CA ILE A 377 -16.37 18.84 -1.38
C ILE A 377 -15.59 19.39 -2.58
N ASP A 378 -16.06 20.49 -3.18
CA ASP A 378 -15.40 21.10 -4.34
C ASP A 378 -14.00 21.61 -4.02
N ALA A 379 -13.80 22.19 -2.83
CA ALA A 379 -12.48 22.63 -2.39
C ALA A 379 -11.56 21.42 -2.13
N GLY A 380 -12.04 20.38 -1.45
CA GLY A 380 -11.27 19.18 -1.14
C GLY A 380 -10.87 18.39 -2.38
N ARG A 381 -11.75 18.30 -3.39
CA ARG A 381 -11.49 17.58 -4.66
C ARG A 381 -10.27 18.10 -5.39
N ARG A 382 -9.97 19.41 -5.29
CA ARG A 382 -8.76 20.00 -5.90
C ARG A 382 -7.46 19.35 -5.43
N THR A 383 -7.45 18.75 -4.25
CA THR A 383 -6.29 18.07 -3.69
C THR A 383 -6.45 16.56 -3.65
N PHE A 384 -7.62 16.07 -3.22
CA PHE A 384 -7.78 14.66 -2.85
C PHE A 384 -8.51 13.82 -3.89
N GLN A 385 -9.06 14.40 -4.94
CA GLN A 385 -9.76 13.62 -5.97
C GLN A 385 -8.78 12.67 -6.68
N VAL A 386 -9.18 11.41 -6.77
CA VAL A 386 -8.40 10.31 -7.36
C VAL A 386 -9.29 9.36 -8.17
N ASP A 387 -8.67 8.48 -8.95
CA ASP A 387 -9.35 7.41 -9.66
C ASP A 387 -9.41 6.14 -8.82
N VAL A 388 -8.29 5.84 -8.15
CA VAL A 388 -8.16 4.67 -7.29
C VAL A 388 -7.81 5.11 -5.87
N ALA A 389 -8.60 4.69 -4.89
CA ALA A 389 -8.33 4.96 -3.50
C ALA A 389 -8.09 3.65 -2.74
N LYS A 390 -7.01 3.59 -1.97
CA LYS A 390 -6.93 2.61 -0.90
C LYS A 390 -7.87 3.03 0.23
N ALA A 391 -8.74 2.13 0.67
CA ALA A 391 -9.66 2.37 1.76
C ALA A 391 -8.90 2.73 3.04
N CYS A 392 -9.44 3.68 3.79
CA CYS A 392 -8.87 4.06 5.08
C CYS A 392 -9.12 2.95 6.11
N HIS A 393 -8.10 2.66 6.93
CA HIS A 393 -8.24 1.86 8.15
C HIS A 393 -8.92 0.51 7.89
N HIS A 394 -8.40 -0.19 6.88
CA HIS A 394 -8.87 -1.52 6.42
C HIS A 394 -10.36 -1.62 6.06
N GLY A 395 -11.07 -0.51 5.88
CA GLY A 395 -12.53 -0.50 5.71
C GLY A 395 -13.30 -0.40 7.04
N SER A 396 -12.74 0.30 8.01
CA SER A 396 -13.41 0.67 9.27
C SER A 396 -14.61 1.59 9.06
N SER A 397 -15.55 1.58 10.01
CA SER A 397 -16.65 2.57 10.11
C SER A 397 -16.16 3.97 10.50
N HIS A 398 -14.89 4.13 10.88
CA HIS A 398 -14.29 5.41 11.27
C HIS A 398 -13.92 6.29 10.07
N ILE A 399 -14.92 6.59 9.25
CA ILE A 399 -14.85 7.41 8.04
C ILE A 399 -15.92 8.50 8.09
N ILE A 400 -15.79 9.53 7.26
CA ILE A 400 -16.83 10.55 7.06
C ILE A 400 -17.22 10.60 5.58
N ASP A 401 -18.52 10.67 5.30
CA ASP A 401 -19.10 10.67 3.95
C ASP A 401 -18.47 11.76 3.07
N THR A 402 -18.24 12.95 3.63
CA THR A 402 -17.65 14.09 2.93
C THR A 402 -16.24 13.79 2.42
N PHE A 403 -15.43 13.08 3.21
CA PHE A 403 -14.07 12.77 2.79
C PHE A 403 -14.09 11.77 1.62
N LEU A 404 -14.98 10.79 1.65
CA LEU A 404 -15.17 9.86 0.53
C LEU A 404 -15.74 10.55 -0.72
N ALA A 405 -16.69 11.48 -0.55
CA ALA A 405 -17.20 12.30 -1.63
C ALA A 405 -16.12 13.22 -2.25
N VAL A 406 -15.14 13.62 -1.45
CA VAL A 406 -13.95 14.37 -1.87
C VAL A 406 -12.98 13.49 -2.66
N LEU A 407 -12.74 12.24 -2.23
CA LEU A 407 -11.91 11.28 -2.98
C LEU A 407 -12.54 10.93 -4.34
N ASN A 408 -13.86 10.72 -4.37
CA ASN A 408 -14.65 10.41 -5.56
C ASN A 408 -14.03 9.33 -6.49
N PRO A 409 -13.54 8.19 -5.96
CA PRO A 409 -12.81 7.19 -6.75
C PRO A 409 -13.76 6.34 -7.61
N VAL A 410 -13.29 5.83 -8.75
CA VAL A 410 -13.99 4.77 -9.49
C VAL A 410 -13.64 3.38 -8.94
N VAL A 411 -12.47 3.24 -8.29
CA VAL A 411 -12.02 2.02 -7.63
C VAL A 411 -11.62 2.29 -6.19
N THR A 412 -12.15 1.49 -5.26
CA THR A 412 -11.67 1.41 -3.88
C THR A 412 -11.03 0.06 -3.62
N VAL A 413 -9.79 0.04 -3.14
CA VAL A 413 -9.08 -1.19 -2.75
C VAL A 413 -8.97 -1.25 -1.22
N ILE A 414 -9.51 -2.31 -0.64
CA ILE A 414 -9.50 -2.56 0.80
C ILE A 414 -8.42 -3.60 1.11
N SER A 415 -7.41 -3.19 1.88
CA SER A 415 -6.48 -4.14 2.48
C SER A 415 -7.07 -4.55 3.83
N SER A 416 -7.55 -5.78 3.93
CA SER A 416 -8.09 -6.40 5.14
C SER A 416 -7.65 -7.87 5.20
N GLY A 417 -7.80 -8.50 6.37
CA GLY A 417 -7.55 -9.93 6.51
C GLY A 417 -7.71 -10.46 7.93
N ASP A 418 -7.01 -11.57 8.20
CA ASP A 418 -7.36 -12.48 9.31
C ASP A 418 -7.20 -11.94 10.73
N ARG A 419 -7.98 -12.54 11.65
CA ARG A 419 -7.76 -12.50 13.11
C ARG A 419 -7.73 -11.10 13.70
N GLU A 420 -8.49 -10.18 13.12
CA GLU A 420 -8.68 -8.85 13.67
C GLU A 420 -10.03 -8.74 14.42
N SER A 421 -10.06 -7.93 15.47
CA SER A 421 -11.17 -7.87 16.42
C SER A 421 -12.31 -6.94 16.00
N HIS A 422 -12.16 -6.22 14.90
CA HIS A 422 -13.06 -5.14 14.47
C HIS A 422 -13.94 -5.53 13.27
N SER A 423 -13.74 -6.69 12.64
CA SER A 423 -14.59 -7.20 11.54
C SER A 423 -14.65 -6.24 10.34
N HIS A 424 -13.52 -5.64 10.00
CA HIS A 424 -13.25 -4.99 8.73
C HIS A 424 -13.18 -6.02 7.58
N PRO A 425 -13.59 -5.62 6.36
CA PRO A 425 -14.30 -4.39 6.06
C PRO A 425 -15.70 -4.40 6.67
N ARG A 426 -16.12 -3.27 7.24
CA ARG A 426 -17.42 -3.14 7.88
C ARG A 426 -18.53 -3.02 6.82
N PRO A 427 -19.73 -3.57 7.06
CA PRO A 427 -20.83 -3.47 6.09
C PRO A 427 -21.24 -2.03 5.74
N ASP A 428 -21.23 -1.13 6.72
CA ASP A 428 -21.52 0.29 6.50
C ASP A 428 -20.41 0.95 5.67
N ALA A 429 -19.14 0.67 5.96
CA ALA A 429 -18.02 1.18 5.17
C ALA A 429 -18.11 0.73 3.70
N LEU A 430 -18.39 -0.55 3.44
CA LEU A 430 -18.61 -1.08 2.09
C LEU A 430 -19.75 -0.34 1.36
N GLY A 431 -20.88 -0.15 2.04
CA GLY A 431 -22.02 0.60 1.50
C GLY A 431 -21.64 2.05 1.17
N THR A 432 -20.90 2.72 2.06
CA THR A 432 -20.46 4.10 1.90
C THR A 432 -19.43 4.25 0.77
N PHE A 433 -18.49 3.30 0.60
CA PHE A 433 -17.58 3.28 -0.54
C PHE A 433 -18.33 3.16 -1.87
N GLY A 434 -19.38 2.33 -1.93
CA GLY A 434 -20.25 2.23 -3.09
C GLY A 434 -21.04 3.52 -3.35
N LYS A 435 -21.64 4.09 -2.30
CA LYS A 435 -22.44 5.33 -2.36
C LYS A 435 -21.64 6.54 -2.86
N HIS A 436 -20.38 6.65 -2.47
CA HIS A 436 -19.51 7.78 -2.82
C HIS A 436 -18.50 7.45 -3.94
N GLY A 437 -18.58 6.26 -4.52
CA GLY A 437 -17.81 5.88 -5.69
C GLY A 437 -18.37 6.53 -6.96
N ARG A 438 -17.48 6.79 -7.93
CA ARG A 438 -17.81 7.36 -9.23
C ARG A 438 -18.26 6.27 -10.21
N GLY A 439 -19.26 6.59 -11.03
CA GLY A 439 -19.75 5.74 -12.11
C GLY A 439 -20.96 4.90 -11.72
N ARG A 440 -21.55 4.20 -12.71
CA ARG A 440 -22.77 3.40 -12.50
C ARG A 440 -22.52 2.16 -11.62
N ARG A 441 -21.32 1.60 -11.68
CA ARG A 441 -20.88 0.43 -10.91
C ARG A 441 -19.44 0.68 -10.42
N PRO A 442 -19.25 1.46 -9.35
CA PRO A 442 -17.92 1.64 -8.76
C PRO A 442 -17.37 0.29 -8.31
N LEU A 443 -16.06 0.10 -8.47
CA LEU A 443 -15.39 -1.15 -8.14
C LEU A 443 -14.89 -1.12 -6.70
N ILE A 444 -15.18 -2.18 -5.94
CA ILE A 444 -14.63 -2.39 -4.61
C ILE A 444 -13.88 -3.72 -4.63
N PHE A 445 -12.57 -3.66 -4.41
CA PHE A 445 -11.74 -4.82 -4.22
C PHE A 445 -11.40 -4.97 -2.73
N SER A 446 -11.27 -6.20 -2.26
CA SER A 446 -10.76 -6.50 -0.91
C SER A 446 -9.76 -7.64 -1.01
N THR A 447 -8.59 -7.48 -0.38
CA THR A 447 -7.57 -8.54 -0.35
C THR A 447 -8.11 -9.82 0.28
N GLU A 448 -8.96 -9.68 1.30
CA GLU A 448 -9.62 -10.79 1.97
C GLU A 448 -10.74 -11.44 1.12
N LEU A 449 -11.58 -10.65 0.45
CA LEU A 449 -12.61 -11.21 -0.44
C LEU A 449 -12.00 -11.90 -1.66
N ALA A 450 -10.91 -11.34 -2.20
CA ALA A 450 -10.13 -11.95 -3.27
C ALA A 450 -9.37 -13.20 -2.80
N ARG A 451 -9.18 -13.34 -1.48
CA ARG A 451 -8.68 -14.55 -0.82
C ARG A 451 -9.85 -15.48 -0.48
N SER A 452 -10.57 -15.92 -1.51
CA SER A 452 -11.61 -16.92 -1.31
C SER A 452 -10.98 -18.32 -1.24
N THR A 453 -11.38 -19.06 -0.19
CA THR A 453 -11.04 -20.47 0.00
C THR A 453 -12.34 -21.26 -0.04
N ARG A 454 -12.42 -22.32 -0.86
CA ARG A 454 -13.63 -23.13 -1.11
C ARG A 454 -14.46 -23.47 0.15
N GLU A 455 -15.80 -23.38 0.01
CA GLU A 455 -16.84 -23.49 1.06
C GLU A 455 -16.87 -24.82 1.84
N PHE A 456 -16.48 -25.94 1.20
CA PHE A 456 -16.21 -27.21 1.90
C PHE A 456 -14.74 -27.64 1.65
N THR A 457 -13.86 -27.07 2.48
CA THR A 457 -12.42 -27.36 2.70
C THR A 457 -11.43 -26.89 1.64
N PRO A 458 -10.56 -25.90 2.00
CA PRO A 458 -9.11 -26.16 2.13
C PRO A 458 -8.36 -25.36 3.21
N ILE A 459 -9.00 -24.68 4.17
CA ILE A 459 -8.26 -24.17 5.35
C ILE A 459 -7.82 -25.34 6.24
N ILE A 460 -8.72 -26.29 6.48
CA ILE A 460 -8.40 -27.51 7.24
C ILE A 460 -7.37 -28.36 6.48
N LYS A 461 -7.48 -28.53 5.16
CA LYS A 461 -6.47 -29.27 4.37
C LYS A 461 -5.14 -28.56 4.22
N TYR A 462 -5.10 -27.22 4.15
CA TYR A 462 -3.85 -26.48 4.15
C TYR A 462 -3.20 -26.50 5.53
N LEU A 463 -3.99 -26.37 6.61
CA LEU A 463 -3.51 -26.55 7.98
C LEU A 463 -3.12 -28.01 8.26
N GLU A 464 -3.83 -29.01 7.73
CA GLU A 464 -3.47 -30.43 7.77
C GLU A 464 -2.23 -30.70 6.94
N LEU A 465 -2.06 -30.03 5.79
CA LEU A 465 -0.85 -30.10 4.98
C LEU A 465 0.33 -29.45 5.70
N LEU A 466 0.12 -28.31 6.36
CA LEU A 466 1.13 -27.67 7.20
C LEU A 466 1.43 -28.54 8.42
N ARG A 467 0.43 -29.14 9.07
CA ARG A 467 0.59 -30.11 10.16
C ARG A 467 1.24 -31.41 9.69
N ASP A 468 1.00 -31.86 8.48
CA ASP A 468 1.69 -32.99 7.84
C ASP A 468 3.14 -32.63 7.61
N PHE A 469 3.42 -31.43 7.09
CA PHE A 469 4.80 -30.95 6.97
C PHE A 469 5.47 -30.81 8.34
N GLU A 470 4.80 -30.26 9.35
CA GLU A 470 5.31 -30.13 10.73
C GLU A 470 5.54 -31.51 11.35
N SER A 471 4.60 -32.44 11.23
CA SER A 471 4.73 -33.81 11.73
C SER A 471 5.83 -34.58 11.01
N ARG A 472 5.95 -34.44 9.69
CA ARG A 472 7.05 -35.03 8.92
C ARG A 472 8.37 -34.40 9.27
N LEU A 473 8.40 -33.11 9.56
CA LEU A 473 9.59 -32.41 10.03
C LEU A 473 10.01 -32.91 11.42
N GLU A 474 9.06 -33.08 12.34
CA GLU A 474 9.31 -33.64 13.68
C GLU A 474 9.82 -35.08 13.62
N ALA A 475 9.23 -35.91 12.74
CA ALA A 475 9.58 -37.32 12.59
C ALA A 475 10.86 -37.58 11.76
N GLU A 476 11.28 -36.64 10.92
CA GLU A 476 12.45 -36.80 10.06
C GLU A 476 13.74 -36.44 10.80
N THR A 477 14.68 -37.39 10.86
CA THR A 477 15.98 -37.19 11.53
C THR A 477 17.10 -36.82 10.56
N ASP A 478 16.90 -37.06 9.26
CA ASP A 478 17.84 -36.73 8.20
C ASP A 478 17.83 -35.21 7.91
N PRO A 479 18.95 -34.50 8.12
CA PRO A 479 19.02 -33.04 7.93
C PRO A 479 18.67 -32.55 6.52
N ASP A 480 19.03 -33.30 5.48
CA ASP A 480 18.79 -32.92 4.09
C ASP A 480 17.30 -33.06 3.75
N LYS A 481 16.66 -34.12 4.24
CA LYS A 481 15.21 -34.32 4.07
C LYS A 481 14.39 -33.31 4.87
N ARG A 482 14.80 -32.97 6.10
CA ARG A 482 14.18 -31.88 6.88
C ARG A 482 14.22 -30.57 6.11
N THR A 483 15.38 -30.22 5.55
CA THR A 483 15.57 -29.02 4.72
C THR A 483 14.65 -29.01 3.50
N GLU A 484 14.51 -30.15 2.79
CA GLU A 484 13.60 -30.25 1.63
C GLU A 484 12.12 -30.14 2.04
N ILE A 485 11.73 -30.69 3.19
CA ILE A 485 10.37 -30.56 3.76
C ILE A 485 10.07 -29.09 4.08
N GLU A 486 10.97 -28.41 4.80
CA GLU A 486 10.86 -26.98 5.13
C GLU A 486 10.77 -26.13 3.86
N ARG A 487 11.62 -26.40 2.86
CA ARG A 487 11.63 -25.70 1.58
C ARG A 487 10.28 -25.83 0.86
N ARG A 488 9.71 -27.04 0.81
CA ARG A 488 8.39 -27.29 0.19
C ARG A 488 7.24 -26.64 0.95
N MET A 489 7.27 -26.71 2.28
CA MET A 489 6.29 -26.05 3.15
C MET A 489 6.30 -24.53 2.90
N GLN A 490 7.49 -23.94 2.83
CA GLN A 490 7.67 -22.52 2.58
C GLN A 490 7.28 -22.17 1.12
N ASP A 491 7.59 -23.00 0.11
CA ASP A 491 7.18 -22.76 -1.30
C ASP A 491 5.65 -22.66 -1.42
N ARG A 492 4.92 -23.48 -0.65
CA ARG A 492 3.45 -23.45 -0.59
C ARG A 492 2.92 -22.19 0.07
N LYS A 493 3.57 -21.70 1.13
CA LYS A 493 3.22 -20.44 1.82
C LYS A 493 3.40 -19.23 0.89
N ASP A 494 4.54 -19.11 0.22
CA ASP A 494 4.82 -17.99 -0.69
C ASP A 494 3.83 -17.91 -1.85
N ARG A 495 3.54 -19.06 -2.47
CA ARG A 495 2.56 -19.11 -3.55
C ARG A 495 1.18 -18.72 -3.07
N ASN A 496 0.80 -18.97 -1.82
CA ASN A 496 -0.51 -18.59 -1.33
C ASN A 496 -0.66 -17.06 -1.34
N VAL A 497 0.28 -16.36 -0.69
CA VAL A 497 0.29 -14.88 -0.60
C VAL A 497 0.41 -14.21 -1.98
N ALA A 498 1.16 -14.81 -2.90
CA ALA A 498 1.36 -14.26 -4.24
C ALA A 498 0.24 -14.57 -5.24
N VAL A 499 -0.58 -15.58 -4.97
CA VAL A 499 -1.61 -16.08 -5.90
C VAL A 499 -3.02 -15.73 -5.45
N TYR A 500 -3.28 -15.66 -4.15
CA TYR A 500 -4.61 -15.42 -3.61
C TYR A 500 -4.62 -14.09 -2.84
N GLY A 501 -5.69 -13.31 -3.00
CA GLY A 501 -5.88 -12.04 -2.30
C GLY A 501 -5.15 -10.82 -2.87
N MET A 502 -4.03 -10.98 -3.61
CA MET A 502 -3.34 -9.84 -4.20
C MET A 502 -4.18 -9.15 -5.28
N ILE A 503 -4.31 -7.83 -5.16
CA ILE A 503 -4.92 -6.95 -6.16
C ILE A 503 -3.82 -6.09 -6.76
N THR A 504 -3.69 -6.09 -8.09
CA THR A 504 -2.67 -5.30 -8.80
C THR A 504 -3.32 -4.25 -9.67
N LEU A 505 -2.87 -3.01 -9.54
CA LEU A 505 -3.10 -1.94 -10.50
C LEU A 505 -1.87 -1.85 -11.39
N ARG A 506 -2.09 -1.86 -12.71
CA ARG A 506 -1.01 -1.66 -13.68
C ARG A 506 -1.37 -0.55 -14.65
N ALA A 507 -0.41 0.33 -14.91
CA ALA A 507 -0.61 1.51 -15.72
C ALA A 507 0.53 1.68 -16.72
N LEU A 508 0.17 1.79 -18.00
CA LEU A 508 1.08 2.11 -19.08
C LEU A 508 0.41 3.14 -19.99
N SER A 509 0.94 4.36 -20.01
CA SER A 509 0.29 5.49 -20.71
C SER A 509 -1.17 5.64 -20.23
N ASP A 510 -2.15 5.61 -21.15
CA ASP A 510 -3.58 5.71 -20.82
C ASP A 510 -4.26 4.33 -20.59
N THR A 511 -3.50 3.24 -20.64
CA THR A 511 -4.03 1.88 -20.37
C THR A 511 -3.86 1.54 -18.90
N ILE A 512 -4.98 1.46 -18.19
CA ILE A 512 -5.01 1.13 -16.76
C ILE A 512 -5.81 -0.16 -16.57
N VAL A 513 -5.24 -1.12 -15.86
CA VAL A 513 -5.91 -2.38 -15.51
C VAL A 513 -5.80 -2.65 -14.03
N LEU A 514 -6.94 -2.98 -13.41
CA LEU A 514 -6.97 -3.67 -12.13
C LEU A 514 -7.10 -5.16 -12.40
N ALA A 515 -6.31 -5.96 -11.70
CA ALA A 515 -6.34 -7.41 -11.85
C ALA A 515 -6.27 -8.11 -10.50
N GLN A 516 -6.98 -9.22 -10.40
CA GLN A 516 -6.85 -10.21 -9.35
C GLN A 516 -6.74 -11.59 -9.98
N LYS A 517 -6.05 -12.51 -9.34
CA LYS A 517 -5.87 -13.84 -9.91
C LYS A 517 -7.08 -14.72 -9.59
N LEU A 518 -7.53 -15.47 -10.58
CA LEU A 518 -8.62 -16.43 -10.39
C LEU A 518 -8.15 -17.59 -9.52
N GLU A 519 -9.00 -18.03 -8.59
CA GLU A 519 -8.75 -19.19 -7.76
C GLU A 519 -8.49 -20.44 -8.60
N GLU A 520 -9.38 -20.68 -9.55
CA GLU A 520 -9.29 -21.74 -10.53
C GLU A 520 -9.23 -21.09 -11.92
N PRO A 521 -8.07 -21.14 -12.59
CA PRO A 521 -7.98 -20.68 -13.96
C PRO A 521 -9.00 -21.39 -14.84
N ARG A 522 -9.74 -20.62 -15.65
CA ARG A 522 -10.68 -21.21 -16.62
C ARG A 522 -9.95 -22.08 -17.64
N ASN A 523 -8.72 -21.68 -17.99
CA ASN A 523 -7.74 -22.42 -18.79
C ASN A 523 -6.36 -21.75 -18.64
N PRO A 524 -5.26 -22.30 -19.21
CA PRO A 524 -3.93 -21.69 -19.09
C PRO A 524 -3.81 -20.24 -19.61
N GLY A 525 -4.70 -19.83 -20.53
CA GLY A 525 -4.78 -18.47 -21.07
C GLY A 525 -5.77 -17.56 -20.34
N ALA A 526 -6.43 -18.03 -19.28
CA ALA A 526 -7.43 -17.28 -18.52
C ALA A 526 -7.25 -17.50 -17.01
N LYS A 527 -6.21 -16.87 -16.45
CA LYS A 527 -5.80 -16.94 -15.03
C LYS A 527 -6.15 -15.69 -14.20
N TRP A 528 -6.52 -14.59 -14.85
CA TRP A 528 -6.71 -13.29 -14.19
C TRP A 528 -8.12 -12.81 -14.47
N ASP A 529 -8.72 -12.18 -13.47
CA ASP A 529 -9.91 -11.37 -13.58
C ASP A 529 -9.46 -9.92 -13.78
N LEU A 530 -9.89 -9.29 -14.86
CA LEU A 530 -9.34 -8.02 -15.37
C LEU A 530 -10.43 -6.97 -15.45
N TYR A 531 -10.11 -5.76 -15.00
CA TYR A 531 -10.98 -4.59 -15.03
C TYR A 531 -10.21 -3.43 -15.64
N GLU A 532 -10.53 -3.09 -16.88
CA GLU A 532 -9.89 -1.98 -17.58
C GLU A 532 -10.59 -0.67 -17.24
N LEU A 533 -9.81 0.38 -16.98
CA LEU A 533 -10.32 1.74 -16.86
C LEU A 533 -10.00 2.52 -18.14
N HIS A 534 -10.98 3.29 -18.60
CA HIS A 534 -10.85 4.12 -19.80
C HIS A 534 -10.91 5.59 -19.41
N HIS A 535 -9.97 6.38 -19.93
CA HIS A 535 -10.01 7.83 -19.72
C HIS A 535 -11.13 8.46 -20.57
N ASN A 536 -12.04 9.19 -19.93
CA ASN A 536 -13.09 9.93 -20.60
C ASN A 536 -12.65 11.37 -20.78
N GLU A 537 -12.38 11.78 -22.03
CA GLU A 537 -11.90 13.13 -22.35
C GLU A 537 -12.91 14.25 -22.02
N ASN A 538 -14.21 13.94 -21.94
CA ASN A 538 -15.24 14.93 -21.57
C ASN A 538 -15.25 15.23 -20.07
N THR A 539 -15.06 14.19 -19.25
CA THR A 539 -15.05 14.32 -17.79
C THR A 539 -13.66 14.56 -17.23
N GLY A 540 -12.61 14.24 -17.99
CA GLY A 540 -11.21 14.31 -17.58
C GLY A 540 -10.82 13.24 -16.54
N MET A 541 -11.61 12.17 -16.44
CA MET A 541 -11.48 11.15 -15.39
C MET A 541 -11.50 9.74 -15.98
N TYR A 542 -10.94 8.77 -15.25
CA TYR A 542 -11.08 7.37 -15.61
C TYR A 542 -12.46 6.82 -15.26
N GLU A 543 -12.99 5.95 -16.12
CA GLU A 543 -14.29 5.32 -15.96
C GLU A 543 -14.16 3.81 -16.16
N TYR A 544 -14.98 3.05 -15.44
CA TYR A 544 -15.15 1.63 -15.66
C TYR A 544 -16.45 1.41 -16.44
N VAL A 545 -16.37 0.71 -17.57
CA VAL A 545 -17.52 0.30 -18.36
C VAL A 545 -17.81 -1.17 -18.05
N PRO A 546 -18.91 -1.46 -17.34
CA PRO A 546 -19.23 -2.85 -17.00
C PRO A 546 -19.54 -3.67 -18.25
N HIS A 547 -19.04 -4.90 -18.27
CA HIS A 547 -19.39 -5.91 -19.27
C HIS A 547 -20.87 -6.28 -19.26
#